data_AF-F7NUT3-F1
#
_entry.id   AF-F7NUT3-F1
#
_cell.length_a   1.000
_cell.length_b   1.000
_cell.length_c   1.000
_cell.angle_alpha   90.00
_cell.angle_beta   90.00
_cell.angle_gamma   90.00
#
_symmetry.space_group_name_H-M   'P 1'
#
loop_
_entity.id
_entity.type
_entity.pdbx_description
1 polymer ?
#
loop_
_entity_poly.entity_id
_entity_poly.type
_entity_poly.pdbx_seq_one_letter_code
_entity_poly.pdbx_strand_id
1 'polypeptide(L)'
;MTLTSIIFPNQLFTPLTLALLITVTPVVAQTQASCSALKGCEQKICQIETQLNLAKQTGDNSQVTGLQMALDNARTHCSDNKLKDDLTKQLADANKDLVKYQADLQQAEQDGKKDKVVKYRKKLEETSTEINRLKDQLRHLEQLPL
;
A
#
# COMPACT_ATOMS: atom_id res chain seq x y z
N MET A 1 56.57 -6.84 39.77
CA MET A 1 57.39 -5.77 40.39
C MET A 1 56.65 -4.45 40.25
N THR A 2 56.77 -3.58 41.27
CA THR A 2 56.44 -2.14 41.27
C THR A 2 55.07 -1.70 40.74
N LEU A 3 54.14 -1.57 41.68
CA LEU A 3 53.21 -0.42 41.74
C LEU A 3 54.00 0.90 41.73
N THR A 4 53.43 1.97 41.15
CA THR A 4 53.35 3.30 41.80
C THR A 4 52.31 4.20 41.12
N SER A 5 51.46 4.80 41.93
CA SER A 5 50.48 5.82 41.52
C SER A 5 51.15 7.19 41.33
N ILE A 6 50.53 8.08 40.55
CA ILE A 6 50.68 9.54 40.73
C ILE A 6 49.31 10.10 41.11
N ILE A 7 49.31 10.92 42.17
CA ILE A 7 48.15 11.56 42.80
C ILE A 7 48.32 13.09 42.63
N PHE A 8 47.26 13.84 42.94
CA PHE A 8 47.17 15.28 43.24
C PHE A 8 46.70 16.20 42.09
N PRO A 9 45.96 17.29 42.41
CA PRO A 9 44.75 17.29 43.26
C PRO A 9 43.64 18.26 42.75
N ASN A 10 42.52 18.36 43.48
CA ASN A 10 41.67 19.56 43.72
C ASN A 10 41.30 20.50 42.54
N GLN A 11 40.04 20.95 42.38
CA GLN A 11 39.26 21.68 43.40
C GLN A 11 37.74 21.54 43.23
N LEU A 12 37.00 21.80 44.31
CA LEU A 12 35.53 21.94 44.34
C LEU A 12 35.08 23.28 43.72
N PHE A 13 34.16 23.24 42.74
CA PHE A 13 33.20 24.31 42.35
C PHE A 13 32.16 23.68 41.40
N THR A 14 30.83 23.94 41.40
CA THR A 14 29.86 24.45 42.41
C THR A 14 28.46 23.98 41.95
N PRO A 15 27.40 23.90 42.80
CA PRO A 15 26.16 23.21 42.43
C PRO A 15 25.19 24.09 41.62
N LEU A 16 24.55 23.52 40.59
CA LEU A 16 23.37 24.13 39.97
C LEU A 16 22.32 23.08 39.62
N THR A 17 21.10 23.33 40.09
CA THR A 17 19.93 22.45 40.11
C THR A 17 19.48 21.97 38.73
N LEU A 18 19.44 20.66 38.50
CA LEU A 18 18.78 20.06 37.33
C LEU A 18 17.38 19.55 37.71
N ALA A 19 16.41 20.46 37.73
CA ALA A 19 15.01 20.12 37.94
C ALA A 19 14.41 19.49 36.66
N LEU A 20 14.50 18.17 36.55
CA LEU A 20 13.97 17.43 35.40
C LEU A 20 12.45 17.30 35.46
N LEU A 21 11.75 18.34 35.04
CA LEU A 21 10.29 18.33 34.82
C LEU A 21 9.96 17.42 33.62
N ILE A 22 9.60 16.17 33.91
CA ILE A 22 9.05 15.23 32.92
C ILE A 22 7.62 15.69 32.60
N THR A 23 7.47 16.55 31.60
CA THR A 23 6.17 16.90 31.04
C THR A 23 5.65 15.70 30.24
N VAL A 24 4.76 14.92 30.87
CA VAL A 24 4.04 13.83 30.21
C VAL A 24 3.08 14.44 29.19
N THR A 25 3.55 14.56 27.94
CA THR A 25 2.70 14.98 26.83
C THR A 25 1.69 13.87 26.53
N PRO A 26 0.37 14.15 26.56
CA PRO A 26 -0.61 13.15 26.21
C PRO A 26 -0.50 12.85 24.71
N VAL A 27 -0.06 11.63 24.37
CA VAL A 27 -0.16 11.11 23.01
C VAL A 27 -1.64 10.92 22.70
N VAL A 28 -2.23 11.91 22.02
CA VAL A 28 -3.54 11.78 21.39
C VAL A 28 -3.43 10.77 20.25
N ALA A 29 -3.84 9.54 20.53
CA ALA A 29 -3.93 8.48 19.53
C ALA A 29 -4.95 8.86 18.47
N GLN A 30 -4.48 9.31 17.30
CA GLN A 30 -5.33 9.61 16.16
C GLN A 30 -5.89 8.29 15.61
N THR A 31 -7.15 7.99 15.89
CA THR A 31 -7.86 6.84 15.30
C THR A 31 -8.08 7.09 13.81
N GLN A 32 -7.15 6.63 12.98
CA GLN A 32 -7.33 6.58 11.54
C GLN A 32 -8.51 5.65 11.23
N ALA A 33 -9.53 6.16 10.53
CA ALA A 33 -10.66 5.35 10.11
C ALA A 33 -10.18 4.27 9.13
N SER A 34 -10.28 2.99 9.53
CA SER A 34 -9.83 1.89 8.70
C SER A 34 -10.84 1.60 7.59
N CYS A 35 -10.55 2.04 6.37
CA CYS A 35 -11.35 1.73 5.18
C CYS A 35 -11.48 0.22 4.91
N SER A 36 -10.69 -0.63 5.57
CA SER A 36 -10.77 -2.10 5.47
C SER A 36 -12.06 -2.69 6.05
N ALA A 37 -12.77 -1.96 6.92
CA ALA A 37 -14.10 -2.36 7.40
C ALA A 37 -15.21 -2.08 6.37
N LEU A 38 -14.97 -1.17 5.44
CA LEU A 38 -15.90 -0.83 4.35
C LEU A 38 -15.74 -1.79 3.18
N LYS A 39 -16.75 -1.79 2.31
CA LYS A 39 -16.86 -2.66 1.13
C LYS A 39 -17.11 -1.80 -0.10
N GLY A 40 -16.81 -2.34 -1.29
CA GLY A 40 -17.19 -1.76 -2.57
C GLY A 40 -16.91 -0.26 -2.75
N CYS A 41 -17.93 0.48 -3.18
CA CYS A 41 -17.84 1.92 -3.45
C CYS A 41 -17.52 2.76 -2.21
N GLU A 42 -18.04 2.40 -1.03
CA GLU A 42 -17.74 3.09 0.23
C GLU A 42 -16.25 2.95 0.58
N GLN A 43 -15.70 1.74 0.43
CA GLN A 43 -14.28 1.49 0.61
C GLN A 43 -13.43 2.29 -0.37
N LYS A 44 -13.82 2.33 -1.65
CA LYS A 44 -13.15 3.11 -2.70
C LYS A 44 -13.14 4.61 -2.37
N ILE A 45 -14.28 5.15 -1.94
CA ILE A 45 -14.42 6.56 -1.53
C ILE A 45 -13.51 6.86 -0.33
N CYS A 46 -13.58 6.06 0.74
CA CYS A 46 -12.74 6.20 1.94
C CYS A 46 -11.23 6.15 1.62
N GLN A 47 -10.81 5.25 0.72
CA GLN A 47 -9.42 5.15 0.28
C GLN A 47 -8.95 6.40 -0.49
N ILE A 48 -9.81 6.98 -1.34
CA ILE A 48 -9.51 8.23 -2.04
C ILE A 48 -9.45 9.40 -1.06
N GLU A 49 -10.38 9.48 -0.09
CA GLU A 49 -10.38 10.51 0.96
C GLU A 49 -9.12 10.45 1.84
N THR A 50 -8.68 9.24 2.19
CA THR A 50 -7.44 9.03 2.97
C THR A 50 -6.21 9.49 2.18
N GLN A 51 -6.12 9.13 0.89
CA GLN A 51 -5.05 9.61 0.01
C GLN A 51 -5.09 11.13 -0.16
N LEU A 52 -6.29 11.72 -0.31
CA LEU A 52 -6.48 13.17 -0.47
C LEU A 52 -6.04 13.93 0.79
N ASN A 53 -6.34 13.38 1.98
CA ASN A 53 -5.91 13.96 3.25
C ASN A 53 -4.39 13.86 3.47
N LEU A 54 -3.74 12.80 2.95
CA LEU A 54 -2.28 12.68 2.95
C LEU A 54 -1.64 13.67 1.96
N ALA A 55 -2.16 13.76 0.73
CA ALA A 55 -1.69 14.68 -0.32
C ALA A 55 -1.76 16.16 0.13
N LYS A 56 -2.82 16.52 0.88
CA LYS A 56 -2.96 17.86 1.49
C LYS A 56 -1.90 18.17 2.55
N GLN A 57 -1.38 17.15 3.24
CA GLN A 57 -0.32 17.32 4.24
C GLN A 57 1.08 17.41 3.61
N THR A 58 1.31 16.72 2.48
CA THR A 58 2.59 16.74 1.75
C THR A 58 2.73 17.94 0.81
N GLY A 59 1.63 18.62 0.46
CA GLY A 59 1.64 19.82 -0.38
C GLY A 59 1.68 19.57 -1.89
N ASP A 60 1.42 18.33 -2.34
CA ASP A 60 1.34 18.01 -3.77
C ASP A 60 -0.02 18.45 -4.36
N ASN A 61 -0.08 19.70 -4.80
CA ASN A 61 -1.29 20.29 -5.39
C ASN A 61 -1.81 19.54 -6.64
N SER A 62 -0.92 18.89 -7.40
CA SER A 62 -1.31 18.10 -8.58
C SER A 62 -2.01 16.81 -8.17
N GLN A 63 -1.44 16.10 -7.19
CA GLN A 63 -2.04 14.92 -6.59
C GLN A 63 -3.37 15.26 -5.88
N VAL A 64 -3.43 16.36 -5.12
CA VAL A 64 -4.67 16.84 -4.49
C VAL A 64 -5.76 17.08 -5.53
N THR A 65 -5.44 17.74 -6.65
CA THR A 65 -6.41 18.01 -7.73
C THR A 65 -6.93 16.72 -8.37
N GLY A 66 -6.02 15.79 -8.71
CA GLY A 66 -6.40 14.50 -9.29
C GLY A 66 -7.24 13.63 -8.34
N LEU A 67 -6.91 13.61 -7.06
CA LEU A 67 -7.67 12.88 -6.04
C LEU A 67 -9.03 13.50 -5.76
N GLN A 68 -9.16 14.83 -5.80
CA GLN A 68 -10.45 15.50 -5.69
C GLN A 68 -11.36 15.13 -6.87
N MET A 69 -10.85 15.19 -8.11
CA MET A 69 -11.59 14.74 -9.30
C MET A 69 -12.00 13.25 -9.21
N ALA A 70 -11.10 12.39 -8.72
CA ALA A 70 -11.39 10.97 -8.51
C ALA A 70 -12.47 10.75 -7.43
N LEU A 71 -12.46 11.54 -6.36
CA LEU A 71 -13.44 11.49 -5.27
C LEU A 71 -14.84 11.90 -5.76
N ASP A 72 -14.91 13.01 -6.50
CA ASP A 72 -16.18 13.52 -7.03
C ASP A 72 -16.77 12.57 -8.09
N ASN A 73 -15.91 12.00 -8.94
CA ASN A 73 -16.31 10.94 -9.88
C ASN A 73 -16.81 9.68 -9.13
N ALA A 74 -16.11 9.23 -8.09
CA ALA A 74 -16.51 8.06 -7.31
C ALA A 74 -17.86 8.29 -6.60
N ARG A 75 -18.06 9.46 -5.97
CA ARG A 75 -19.33 9.84 -5.32
C ARG A 75 -20.51 9.95 -6.31
N THR A 76 -20.25 10.32 -7.56
CA THR A 76 -21.31 10.53 -8.56
C THR A 76 -21.63 9.26 -9.39
N HIS A 77 -20.64 8.39 -9.62
CA HIS A 77 -20.76 7.31 -10.61
C HIS A 77 -20.35 5.92 -10.11
N CYS A 78 -19.83 5.77 -8.90
CA CYS A 78 -19.54 4.45 -8.37
C CYS A 78 -20.85 3.69 -8.08
N SER A 79 -20.89 2.44 -8.53
CA SER A 79 -21.91 1.46 -8.15
C SER A 79 -21.21 0.12 -8.00
N ASP A 80 -21.57 -0.65 -6.98
CA ASP A 80 -20.96 -1.96 -6.74
C ASP A 80 -21.19 -2.94 -7.89
N ASN A 81 -22.30 -2.80 -8.62
CA ASN A 81 -22.54 -3.53 -9.87
C ASN A 81 -21.50 -3.18 -10.94
N LYS A 82 -21.21 -1.88 -11.16
CA LYS A 82 -20.16 -1.45 -12.10
C LYS A 82 -18.78 -1.95 -11.67
N LEU A 83 -18.49 -1.90 -10.37
CA LEU A 83 -17.22 -2.39 -9.82
C LEU A 83 -17.09 -3.91 -10.02
N LYS A 84 -18.18 -4.67 -9.85
CA LYS A 84 -18.25 -6.11 -10.12
C LYS A 84 -18.06 -6.42 -11.61
N ASP A 85 -18.70 -5.68 -12.49
CA ASP A 85 -18.56 -5.82 -13.95
C ASP A 85 -17.11 -5.55 -14.39
N ASP A 86 -16.52 -4.44 -13.92
CA ASP A 86 -15.13 -4.06 -14.23
C ASP A 86 -14.13 -5.11 -13.72
N LEU A 87 -14.31 -5.63 -12.50
CA LEU A 87 -13.47 -6.70 -11.95
C LEU A 87 -13.65 -8.03 -12.70
N THR A 88 -14.88 -8.37 -13.07
CA THR A 88 -15.20 -9.59 -13.84
C THR A 88 -14.57 -9.53 -15.24
N LYS A 89 -14.63 -8.36 -15.89
CA LYS A 89 -13.98 -8.11 -17.18
C LYS A 89 -12.45 -8.21 -17.08
N GLN A 90 -11.83 -7.55 -16.09
CA GLN A 90 -10.40 -7.66 -15.83
C GLN A 90 -9.98 -9.12 -15.59
N LEU A 91 -10.76 -9.87 -14.80
CA LEU A 91 -10.51 -11.29 -14.55
C LEU A 91 -10.61 -12.11 -15.85
N ALA A 92 -11.61 -11.87 -16.70
CA ALA A 92 -11.76 -12.54 -17.98
C ALA A 92 -10.58 -12.24 -18.92
N ASP A 93 -10.11 -10.98 -18.99
CA ASP A 93 -8.97 -10.58 -19.82
C ASP A 93 -7.64 -11.13 -19.28
N ALA A 94 -7.43 -11.14 -17.96
CA ALA A 94 -6.27 -11.77 -17.34
C ALA A 94 -6.21 -13.29 -17.59
N ASN A 95 -7.35 -14.00 -17.59
CA ASN A 95 -7.38 -15.43 -17.95
C ASN A 95 -7.05 -15.67 -19.44
N LYS A 96 -7.44 -14.78 -20.37
CA LYS A 96 -7.01 -14.86 -21.78
C LYS A 96 -5.50 -14.68 -21.91
N ASP A 97 -4.95 -13.70 -21.19
CA ASP A 97 -3.50 -13.44 -21.18
C ASP A 97 -2.72 -14.62 -20.56
N LEU A 98 -3.25 -15.29 -19.54
CA LEU A 98 -2.66 -16.51 -18.97
C LEU A 98 -2.53 -17.62 -20.03
N VAL A 99 -3.61 -17.93 -20.76
CA VAL A 99 -3.60 -18.93 -21.85
C VAL A 99 -2.63 -18.53 -22.96
N LYS A 100 -2.64 -17.25 -23.34
CA LYS A 100 -1.70 -16.71 -24.34
C LYS A 100 -0.25 -16.85 -23.93
N TYR A 101 0.10 -16.51 -22.68
CA TYR A 101 1.47 -16.62 -22.19
C TYR A 101 1.93 -18.06 -21.98
N GLN A 102 1.01 -19.01 -21.76
CA GLN A 102 1.32 -20.45 -21.77
C GLN A 102 1.72 -20.90 -23.18
N ALA A 103 0.97 -20.52 -24.22
CA ALA A 103 1.29 -20.84 -25.61
C ALA A 103 2.59 -20.14 -26.08
N ASP A 104 2.76 -18.85 -25.77
CA ASP A 104 3.97 -18.09 -26.05
C ASP A 104 5.22 -18.70 -25.37
N LEU A 105 5.07 -19.21 -24.14
CA LEU A 105 6.14 -19.91 -23.42
C LEU A 105 6.50 -21.23 -24.11
N GLN A 106 5.51 -22.06 -24.45
CA GLN A 106 5.73 -23.33 -25.15
C GLN A 106 6.47 -23.11 -26.48
N GLN A 107 6.05 -22.12 -27.27
CA GLN A 107 6.74 -21.77 -28.53
C GLN A 107 8.18 -21.28 -28.27
N ALA A 108 8.40 -20.45 -27.23
CA ALA A 108 9.73 -19.98 -26.88
C ALA A 108 10.67 -21.12 -26.43
N GLU A 109 10.15 -22.15 -25.76
CA GLU A 109 10.89 -23.35 -25.37
C GLU A 109 11.24 -24.21 -26.59
N GLN A 110 10.28 -24.44 -27.51
CA GLN A 110 10.52 -25.14 -28.78
C GLN A 110 11.55 -24.43 -29.67
N ASP A 111 11.48 -23.09 -29.73
CA ASP A 111 12.40 -22.26 -30.52
C ASP A 111 13.77 -22.05 -29.85
N GLY A 112 13.99 -22.54 -28.62
CA GLY A 112 15.21 -22.31 -27.84
C GLY A 112 15.47 -20.86 -27.41
N LYS A 113 14.44 -19.99 -27.45
CA LYS A 113 14.53 -18.53 -27.19
C LYS A 113 14.56 -18.24 -25.68
N LYS A 114 15.71 -18.49 -25.06
CA LYS A 114 15.92 -18.41 -23.59
C LYS A 114 15.48 -17.09 -22.95
N ASP A 115 15.70 -15.96 -23.63
CA ASP A 115 15.24 -14.63 -23.21
C ASP A 115 13.71 -14.55 -23.10
N LYS A 116 13.00 -15.10 -24.09
CA LYS A 116 11.55 -15.18 -24.12
C LYS A 116 11.00 -16.15 -23.09
N VAL A 117 11.66 -17.30 -22.88
CA VAL A 117 11.29 -18.27 -21.83
C VAL A 117 11.27 -17.61 -20.45
N VAL A 118 12.31 -16.85 -20.09
CA VAL A 118 12.35 -16.10 -18.82
C VAL A 118 11.25 -15.04 -18.77
N LYS A 119 11.07 -14.26 -19.85
CA LYS A 119 10.02 -13.24 -19.95
C LYS A 119 8.60 -13.80 -19.75
N TYR A 120 8.27 -14.92 -20.40
CA TYR A 120 6.93 -15.49 -20.35
C TYR A 120 6.64 -16.21 -19.03
N ARG A 121 7.63 -16.86 -18.41
CA ARG A 121 7.49 -17.39 -17.04
C ARG A 121 7.17 -16.29 -16.04
N LYS A 122 7.90 -15.16 -16.07
CA LYS A 122 7.60 -13.99 -15.24
C LYS A 122 6.18 -13.44 -15.50
N LYS A 123 5.78 -13.30 -16.77
CA LYS A 123 4.41 -12.86 -17.11
C LYS A 123 3.33 -13.79 -16.59
N LEU A 124 3.54 -15.11 -16.58
CA LEU A 124 2.61 -16.08 -16.02
C LEU A 124 2.47 -15.94 -14.51
N GLU A 125 3.57 -15.71 -13.80
CA GLU A 125 3.58 -15.44 -12.36
C GLU A 125 2.83 -14.14 -12.01
N GLU A 126 3.13 -13.05 -12.72
CA GLU A 126 2.45 -11.75 -12.59
C GLU A 126 0.94 -11.89 -12.87
N THR A 127 0.56 -12.56 -13.96
CA THR A 127 -0.85 -12.75 -14.36
C THR A 127 -1.60 -13.67 -13.39
N SER A 128 -0.96 -14.72 -12.87
CA SER A 128 -1.55 -15.61 -11.85
C SER A 128 -1.80 -14.86 -10.53
N THR A 129 -0.85 -14.01 -10.12
CA THR A 129 -0.99 -13.14 -8.95
C THR A 129 -2.14 -12.17 -9.11
N GLU A 130 -2.26 -11.53 -10.28
CA GLU A 130 -3.34 -10.60 -10.60
C GLU A 130 -4.72 -11.30 -10.65
N ILE A 131 -4.81 -12.50 -11.24
CA ILE A 131 -6.03 -13.33 -11.22
C ILE A 131 -6.50 -13.60 -9.78
N ASN A 132 -5.57 -13.91 -8.87
CA ASN A 132 -5.91 -14.13 -7.46
C ASN A 132 -6.34 -12.82 -6.79
N ARG A 133 -5.63 -11.71 -7.01
CA ARG A 133 -6.00 -10.38 -6.51
C ARG A 133 -7.42 -9.97 -6.95
N LEU A 134 -7.76 -10.17 -8.22
CA LEU A 134 -9.08 -9.86 -8.78
C LEU A 134 -10.18 -10.76 -8.21
N LYS A 135 -9.92 -12.06 -8.04
CA LYS A 135 -10.83 -12.98 -7.34
C LYS A 135 -11.05 -12.57 -5.89
N ASP A 136 -10.02 -12.09 -5.20
CA ASP A 136 -10.10 -11.65 -3.81
C ASP A 136 -10.94 -10.36 -3.69
N GLN A 137 -10.75 -9.41 -4.62
CA GLN A 137 -11.58 -8.21 -4.71
C GLN A 137 -13.05 -8.54 -5.01
N LEU A 138 -13.32 -9.47 -5.93
CA LEU A 138 -14.68 -9.94 -6.21
C LEU A 138 -15.33 -10.58 -4.97
N ARG A 139 -14.64 -11.50 -4.28
CA ARG A 139 -15.18 -12.11 -3.04
C ARG A 139 -15.41 -11.08 -1.94
N HIS A 140 -14.52 -10.09 -1.80
CA HIS A 140 -14.70 -9.01 -0.83
C HIS A 140 -15.93 -8.16 -1.15
N LEU A 141 -16.20 -7.89 -2.44
CA LEU A 141 -17.36 -7.15 -2.93
C LEU A 141 -18.69 -7.93 -2.81
N GLU A 142 -18.68 -9.23 -3.09
CA GLU A 142 -19.86 -10.11 -3.00
C GLU A 142 -20.29 -10.42 -1.56
N GLN A 143 -19.43 -10.13 -0.57
CA GLN A 143 -19.75 -10.20 0.86
C GLN A 143 -20.50 -8.95 1.38
N LEU A 144 -20.93 -8.04 0.52
CA LEU A 144 -21.78 -6.92 0.89
C LEU A 144 -23.15 -7.46 1.36
N PRO A 145 -23.63 -7.15 2.57
CA PRO A 145 -24.99 -7.50 2.97
C PRO A 145 -26.01 -6.75 2.12
N LEU A 146 -27.05 -7.48 1.70
CA LEU A 146 -28.26 -6.96 1.03
C LEU A 146 -29.11 -6.10 1.96
#